data_AF-A0A0S7EN97-F1
#
_entry.id   AF-A0A0S7EN97-F1
#
_cell.length_a   1.000
_cell.length_b   1.000
_cell.length_c   1.000
_cell.angle_alpha   90.00
_cell.angle_beta   90.00
_cell.angle_gamma   90.00
#
_symmetry.space_group_name_H-M   'P 1'
#
loop_
_entity.id
_entity.type
_entity.pdbx_description
1 polymer ?
#
loop_
_entity_poly.entity_id
_entity_poly.type
_entity_poly.pdbx_seq_one_letter_code
_entity_poly.pdbx_strand_id
1 'polypeptide(L)'
;LEAFMEGSTLGEFHTRLRMLLSFHCHLLLVPDLPGQGSLSRLLWNLHQYYSQFSESVQAKILQLRQPIEKELKDFVKISKWNDVSYWSIKQSVEKTQRTLFKFVKRFEDALSGPSLAALVEQGSSSSWDPEPTGAGDAPIQRVHQALKSAMPGQGRELQNEEVEEGAGSFSLQARLPVLFRKMKKMSIQLLKRTSVPELAEDLDCFTGEIISNLRELQSLSVDTAAAKEKQQMEVKHILQQKQRALSDLFKMLSEIGLSYRKGLMWNRTADPESTLCTHPLEMTTALSAVKTQGQPERVLFTELLGAWEGCQKYFYRSWARRTALQTALQHASKELGIGNIERCRGFSSHLFKLLLRQRHRLAQLTQHWVSLRKLTASLQDMQTHLQSHSEDGGCCLPPQDSLQDWFRRGRGLAAQSATLLQQLSWLLHCCPEEPQQREETGASSRRHTLMCPSPLAVQQQPPGCLLRRGDPGWTQLQQQVSAMLKDSQSVKEQLGSSGFILCSWSSFTTR
;
A
#
# COMPACT_ATOMS: atom_id res chain seq x y z
N LEU A 1 -13.14 0.94 -11.73
CA LEU A 1 -13.03 -0.11 -10.68
C LEU A 1 -14.14 0.01 -9.64
N GLU A 2 -14.47 1.20 -9.14
CA GLU A 2 -15.65 1.43 -8.29
C GLU A 2 -16.94 0.91 -8.95
N ALA A 3 -17.26 1.36 -10.17
CA ALA A 3 -18.39 0.84 -10.94
C ALA A 3 -18.35 -0.69 -11.18
N PHE A 4 -17.16 -1.30 -11.18
CA PHE A 4 -17.01 -2.76 -11.28
C PHE A 4 -17.44 -3.46 -9.98
N MET A 5 -17.21 -2.87 -8.81
CA MET A 5 -17.69 -3.43 -7.54
C MET A 5 -19.14 -3.06 -7.25
N GLU A 6 -19.51 -1.80 -7.45
CA GLU A 6 -20.84 -1.29 -7.12
C GLU A 6 -21.92 -1.71 -8.12
N GLY A 7 -21.54 -1.95 -9.38
CA GLY A 7 -22.39 -2.55 -10.39
C GLY A 7 -22.42 -4.09 -10.35
N SER A 8 -22.02 -4.72 -9.23
CA SER A 8 -22.09 -6.17 -9.09
C SER A 8 -23.48 -6.64 -8.66
N THR A 9 -23.83 -7.86 -9.05
CA THR A 9 -24.99 -8.55 -8.48
C THR A 9 -24.60 -9.20 -7.15
N LEU A 10 -25.58 -9.59 -6.34
CA LEU A 10 -25.32 -10.31 -5.09
C LEU A 10 -24.51 -11.59 -5.34
N GLY A 11 -24.83 -12.34 -6.41
CA GLY A 11 -24.12 -13.58 -6.75
C GLY A 11 -22.68 -13.37 -7.25
N GLU A 12 -22.37 -12.22 -7.85
CA GLU A 12 -21.06 -11.95 -8.44
C GLU A 12 -20.09 -11.25 -7.48
N PHE A 13 -20.59 -10.58 -6.44
CA PHE A 13 -19.81 -9.70 -5.57
C PHE A 13 -18.52 -10.36 -5.04
N HIS A 14 -18.61 -11.54 -4.42
CA HIS A 14 -17.44 -12.23 -3.86
C HIS A 14 -16.44 -12.67 -4.93
N THR A 15 -16.92 -13.01 -6.13
CA THR A 15 -16.06 -13.36 -7.26
C THR A 15 -15.31 -12.13 -7.76
N ARG A 16 -16.01 -11.00 -7.95
CA ARG A 16 -15.39 -9.72 -8.35
C ARG A 16 -14.37 -9.25 -7.31
N LEU A 17 -14.68 -9.38 -6.02
CA LEU A 17 -13.76 -9.08 -4.93
C LEU A 17 -12.50 -9.95 -5.01
N ARG A 18 -12.66 -11.28 -5.24
CA ARG A 18 -11.53 -12.19 -5.43
C ARG A 18 -10.70 -11.84 -6.65
N MET A 19 -11.32 -11.41 -7.75
CA MET A 19 -10.59 -10.97 -8.95
C MET A 19 -9.67 -9.79 -8.64
N LEU A 20 -10.12 -8.79 -7.86
CA LEU A 20 -9.26 -7.66 -7.46
C LEU A 20 -8.00 -8.15 -6.73
N LEU A 21 -8.15 -9.11 -5.80
CA LEU A 21 -7.02 -9.70 -5.09
C LEU A 21 -6.11 -10.50 -6.04
N SER A 22 -6.68 -11.31 -6.94
CA SER A 22 -5.90 -12.08 -7.91
C SER A 22 -5.07 -11.20 -8.83
N PHE A 23 -5.63 -10.10 -9.33
CA PHE A 23 -4.88 -9.12 -10.13
C PHE A 23 -3.80 -8.41 -9.30
N HIS A 24 -4.09 -8.05 -8.05
CA HIS A 24 -3.07 -7.51 -7.15
C HIS A 24 -1.88 -8.48 -7.00
N CYS A 25 -2.14 -9.76 -6.69
CA CYS A 25 -1.11 -10.78 -6.56
C CYS A 25 -0.33 -10.99 -7.86
N HIS A 26 -1.00 -10.98 -9.02
CA HIS A 26 -0.33 -11.09 -10.31
C HIS A 26 0.64 -9.91 -10.54
N LEU A 27 0.23 -8.69 -10.20
CA LEU A 27 1.11 -7.52 -10.27
C LEU A 27 2.27 -7.56 -9.27
N LEU A 28 2.30 -8.45 -8.29
CA LEU A 28 3.50 -8.65 -7.45
C LEU A 28 4.54 -9.55 -8.14
N LEU A 29 4.14 -10.31 -9.16
CA LEU A 29 4.98 -11.29 -9.86
C LEU A 29 5.46 -10.80 -11.24
N VAL A 30 4.78 -9.82 -11.83
CA VAL A 30 5.12 -9.25 -13.13
C VAL A 30 6.33 -8.29 -13.00
N PRO A 31 7.26 -8.25 -13.97
CA PRO A 31 8.39 -7.31 -13.96
C PRO A 31 7.95 -5.84 -13.92
N ASP A 32 8.79 -4.97 -13.37
CA ASP A 32 8.53 -3.54 -13.17
C ASP A 32 8.09 -2.82 -14.48
N LEU A 33 6.79 -2.54 -14.57
CA LEU A 33 6.16 -1.73 -15.61
C LEU A 33 5.83 -0.34 -15.04
N PRO A 34 5.91 0.73 -15.86
CA PRO A 34 5.52 2.06 -15.43
C PRO A 34 4.06 2.06 -14.94
N GLY A 35 3.82 2.57 -13.73
CA GLY A 35 2.50 2.62 -13.11
C GLY A 35 2.05 1.34 -12.37
N GLN A 36 2.77 0.23 -12.49
CA GLN A 36 2.45 -1.04 -11.81
C GLN A 36 2.33 -0.90 -10.30
N GLY A 37 3.28 -0.20 -9.67
CA GLY A 37 3.25 0.01 -8.21
C GLY A 37 2.01 0.77 -7.74
N SER A 38 1.54 1.77 -8.50
CA SER A 38 0.32 2.51 -8.18
C SER A 38 -0.93 1.65 -8.38
N LEU A 39 -0.98 0.87 -9.46
CA LEU A 39 -2.10 -0.04 -9.72
C LEU A 39 -2.18 -1.17 -8.67
N SER A 40 -1.04 -1.73 -8.28
CA SER A 40 -0.97 -2.76 -7.22
C SER A 40 -1.51 -2.23 -5.89
N ARG A 41 -1.11 -1.01 -5.50
CA ARG A 41 -1.64 -0.29 -4.32
C ARG A 41 -3.14 -0.09 -4.39
N LEU A 42 -3.61 0.41 -5.54
CA LEU A 42 -5.03 0.67 -5.80
C LEU A 42 -5.88 -0.60 -5.65
N LEU A 43 -5.48 -1.70 -6.29
CA LEU A 43 -6.20 -2.97 -6.23
C LEU A 43 -6.25 -3.55 -4.80
N TRP A 44 -5.13 -3.48 -4.06
CA TRP A 44 -5.10 -3.91 -2.67
C TRP A 44 -6.08 -3.11 -1.81
N ASN A 45 -6.04 -1.78 -1.88
CA ASN A 45 -6.90 -0.94 -1.05
C ASN A 45 -8.38 -1.05 -1.44
N LEU A 46 -8.69 -1.22 -2.72
CA LEU A 46 -10.05 -1.50 -3.17
C LEU A 46 -10.56 -2.86 -2.65
N HIS A 47 -9.73 -3.89 -2.75
CA HIS A 47 -10.06 -5.20 -2.18
C HIS A 47 -10.34 -5.08 -0.68
N GLN A 48 -9.44 -4.47 0.09
CA GLN A 48 -9.62 -4.30 1.53
C GLN A 48 -10.85 -3.45 1.87
N TYR A 49 -11.09 -2.37 1.13
CA TYR A 49 -12.26 -1.52 1.31
C TYR A 49 -13.57 -2.29 1.09
N TYR A 50 -13.73 -3.03 -0.01
CA TYR A 50 -14.99 -3.74 -0.26
C TYR A 50 -15.12 -5.05 0.52
N SER A 51 -14.01 -5.65 0.98
CA SER A 51 -14.03 -6.85 1.82
C SER A 51 -14.81 -6.65 3.11
N GLN A 52 -14.87 -5.42 3.63
CA GLN A 52 -15.64 -5.10 4.84
C GLN A 52 -17.16 -5.34 4.69
N PHE A 53 -17.68 -5.38 3.45
CA PHE A 53 -19.09 -5.61 3.17
C PHE A 53 -19.41 -7.06 2.81
N SER A 54 -18.39 -7.94 2.73
CA SER A 54 -18.53 -9.33 2.32
C SER A 54 -19.55 -10.11 3.15
N GLU A 55 -19.53 -9.93 4.46
CA GLU A 55 -20.48 -10.57 5.38
C GLU A 55 -21.90 -10.04 5.18
N SER A 56 -22.05 -8.73 4.93
CA SER A 56 -23.34 -8.07 4.67
C SER A 56 -24.03 -8.63 3.43
N VAL A 57 -23.27 -8.73 2.35
CA VAL A 57 -23.72 -9.33 1.09
C VAL A 57 -24.07 -10.80 1.31
N GLN A 58 -23.23 -11.55 2.02
CA GLN A 58 -23.48 -12.97 2.30
C GLN A 58 -24.75 -13.18 3.14
N ALA A 59 -24.96 -12.36 4.17
CA ALA A 59 -26.18 -12.41 4.99
C ALA A 59 -27.43 -12.10 4.15
N LYS A 60 -27.35 -11.14 3.23
CA LYS A 60 -28.46 -10.84 2.32
C LYS A 60 -28.77 -12.03 1.39
N ILE A 61 -27.75 -12.68 0.84
CA ILE A 61 -27.90 -13.90 0.03
C ILE A 61 -28.60 -14.99 0.86
N LEU A 62 -28.15 -15.23 2.09
CA LEU A 62 -28.76 -16.22 2.99
C LEU A 62 -30.21 -15.89 3.31
N GLN A 63 -30.53 -14.62 3.57
CA GLN A 63 -31.91 -14.14 3.80
C GLN A 63 -32.82 -14.45 2.62
N LEU A 64 -32.35 -14.22 1.38
CA LEU A 64 -33.12 -14.49 0.16
C LEU A 64 -33.23 -16.00 -0.13
N ARG A 65 -32.20 -16.77 0.23
CA ARG A 65 -32.17 -18.23 0.05
C ARG A 65 -33.11 -18.98 0.98
N GLN A 66 -33.22 -18.55 2.25
CA GLN A 66 -34.00 -19.25 3.29
C GLN A 66 -35.44 -19.62 2.90
N PRO A 67 -36.29 -18.71 2.38
CA PRO A 67 -37.66 -19.06 2.02
C PRO A 67 -37.72 -20.08 0.87
N ILE A 68 -36.84 -19.96 -0.14
CA ILE A 68 -36.76 -20.88 -1.27
C ILE A 68 -36.32 -22.27 -0.80
N GLU A 69 -35.30 -22.32 0.05
CA GLU A 69 -34.80 -23.58 0.61
C GLU A 69 -35.85 -24.27 1.49
N LYS A 70 -36.64 -23.50 2.25
CA LYS A 70 -37.75 -24.03 3.05
C LYS A 70 -38.83 -24.65 2.15
N GLU A 71 -39.30 -23.92 1.15
CA GLU A 71 -40.29 -24.42 0.19
C GLU A 71 -39.80 -25.68 -0.55
N LEU A 72 -38.53 -25.72 -0.93
CA LEU A 72 -37.89 -26.88 -1.54
C LEU A 72 -37.89 -28.09 -0.59
N LYS A 73 -37.49 -27.91 0.67
CA LYS A 73 -37.48 -28.99 1.68
C LYS A 73 -38.88 -29.53 1.93
N ASP A 74 -39.88 -28.64 2.02
CA ASP A 74 -41.27 -29.05 2.23
C ASP A 74 -41.84 -29.77 1.00
N PHE A 75 -41.49 -29.32 -0.22
CA PHE A 75 -41.80 -30.04 -1.47
C PHE A 75 -41.18 -31.46 -1.50
N VAL A 76 -39.93 -31.62 -1.08
CA VAL A 76 -39.28 -32.94 -1.00
C VAL A 76 -39.97 -33.85 0.03
N LYS A 77 -40.38 -33.31 1.19
CA LYS A 77 -41.10 -34.09 2.23
C LYS A 77 -42.43 -34.66 1.75
N ILE A 78 -43.18 -33.88 0.96
CA ILE A 78 -44.49 -34.30 0.43
C ILE A 78 -44.36 -35.20 -0.80
N SER A 79 -43.24 -35.13 -1.52
CA SER A 79 -42.96 -35.94 -2.70
C SER A 79 -42.53 -37.36 -2.31
N LYS A 80 -43.44 -38.12 -1.71
CA LYS A 80 -43.25 -39.56 -1.47
C LYS A 80 -43.78 -40.37 -2.65
N TRP A 81 -43.05 -41.42 -3.01
CA TRP A 81 -43.39 -42.33 -4.11
C TRP A 81 -44.50 -43.29 -3.67
N ASN A 82 -45.75 -42.95 -4.01
CA ASN A 82 -46.91 -43.83 -3.78
C ASN A 82 -47.57 -44.30 -5.09
N ASP A 83 -46.99 -43.98 -6.25
CA ASP A 83 -47.61 -44.24 -7.56
C ASP A 83 -47.18 -45.59 -8.15
N VAL A 84 -48.16 -46.47 -8.43
CA VAL A 84 -47.94 -47.85 -8.92
C VAL A 84 -47.85 -47.94 -10.47
N SER A 85 -48.29 -46.92 -11.21
CA SER A 85 -48.32 -46.94 -12.69
C SER A 85 -47.16 -46.16 -13.34
N TYR A 86 -46.64 -46.67 -14.47
CA TYR A 86 -45.60 -45.99 -15.27
C TYR A 86 -45.99 -44.56 -15.66
N TRP A 87 -47.22 -44.35 -16.11
CA TRP A 87 -47.70 -43.03 -16.53
C TRP A 87 -47.77 -42.03 -15.36
N SER A 88 -48.19 -42.51 -14.19
CA SER A 88 -48.21 -41.72 -12.96
C SER A 88 -46.79 -41.31 -12.53
N ILE A 89 -45.84 -42.25 -12.59
CA ILE A 89 -44.41 -41.99 -12.33
C ILE A 89 -43.84 -40.96 -13.33
N LYS A 90 -44.11 -41.12 -14.62
CA LYS A 90 -43.62 -40.17 -15.64
C LYS A 90 -44.14 -38.75 -15.36
N GLN A 91 -45.43 -38.62 -15.07
CA GLN A 91 -46.04 -37.32 -14.79
C GLN A 91 -45.52 -36.70 -13.49
N SER A 92 -45.31 -37.51 -12.44
CA SER A 92 -44.77 -37.03 -11.16
C SER A 92 -43.31 -36.55 -11.32
N VAL A 93 -42.49 -37.25 -12.12
CA VAL A 93 -41.12 -36.82 -12.46
C VAL A 93 -41.14 -35.50 -13.23
N GLU A 94 -41.96 -35.36 -14.27
CA GLU A 94 -42.06 -34.11 -15.03
C GLU A 94 -42.49 -32.93 -14.14
N LYS A 95 -43.46 -33.14 -13.25
CA LYS A 95 -43.91 -32.11 -12.29
C LYS A 95 -42.80 -31.73 -11.32
N THR A 96 -42.05 -32.72 -10.83
CA THR A 96 -40.90 -32.52 -9.93
C THR A 96 -39.83 -31.70 -10.62
N GLN A 97 -39.44 -32.05 -11.86
CA GLN A 97 -38.46 -31.30 -12.63
C GLN A 97 -38.88 -29.84 -12.85
N ARG A 98 -40.14 -29.58 -13.24
CA ARG A 98 -40.66 -28.21 -13.42
C ARG A 98 -40.62 -27.42 -12.12
N THR A 99 -40.94 -28.06 -11.00
CA THR A 99 -40.97 -27.41 -9.69
C THR A 99 -39.56 -27.08 -9.19
N LEU A 100 -38.61 -28.03 -9.34
CA LEU A 100 -37.21 -27.80 -9.04
C LEU A 100 -36.63 -26.66 -9.90
N PHE A 101 -36.91 -26.66 -11.21
CA PHE A 101 -36.50 -25.57 -12.09
C PHE A 101 -37.05 -24.22 -11.65
N LYS A 102 -38.31 -24.16 -11.20
CA LYS A 102 -38.90 -22.94 -10.65
C LYS A 102 -38.16 -22.43 -9.41
N PHE A 103 -37.72 -23.32 -8.52
CA PHE A 103 -36.92 -22.92 -7.35
C PHE A 103 -35.54 -22.42 -7.74
N VAL A 104 -34.87 -23.09 -8.69
CA VAL A 104 -33.58 -22.66 -9.23
C VAL A 104 -33.71 -21.26 -9.85
N LYS A 105 -34.70 -21.05 -10.72
CA LYS A 105 -34.94 -19.76 -11.38
C LYS A 105 -35.20 -18.64 -10.38
N ARG A 106 -36.04 -18.88 -9.37
CA ARG A 106 -36.27 -17.91 -8.28
C ARG A 106 -35.00 -17.53 -7.53
N PHE A 107 -34.10 -18.50 -7.31
CA PHE A 107 -32.84 -18.24 -6.62
C PHE A 107 -31.85 -17.50 -7.53
N GLU A 108 -31.76 -17.86 -8.80
CA GLU A 108 -30.99 -17.11 -9.81
C GLU A 108 -31.45 -15.66 -9.89
N ASP A 109 -32.76 -15.41 -9.98
CA ASP A 109 -33.32 -14.07 -10.05
C ASP A 109 -32.98 -13.27 -8.78
N ALA A 110 -33.04 -13.91 -7.60
CA ALA A 110 -32.62 -13.29 -6.34
C ALA A 110 -31.12 -12.95 -6.32
N LEU A 111 -30.26 -13.82 -6.86
CA LEU A 111 -28.82 -13.57 -6.97
C LEU A 111 -28.48 -12.48 -7.99
N SER A 112 -29.30 -12.31 -9.04
CA SER A 112 -29.13 -11.28 -10.07
C SER A 112 -29.45 -9.87 -9.59
N GLY A 113 -30.06 -9.73 -8.40
CA GLY A 113 -30.33 -8.44 -7.78
C GLY A 113 -29.05 -7.64 -7.47
N PRO A 114 -29.11 -6.30 -7.45
CA PRO A 114 -27.95 -5.44 -7.24
C PRO A 114 -27.37 -5.60 -5.82
N SER A 115 -26.03 -5.65 -5.73
CA SER A 115 -25.34 -5.75 -4.43
C SER A 115 -25.23 -4.43 -3.69
N LEU A 116 -25.40 -3.29 -4.37
CA LEU A 116 -25.15 -1.95 -3.84
C LEU A 116 -25.90 -1.68 -2.53
N ALA A 117 -27.17 -2.06 -2.44
CA ALA A 117 -27.98 -1.89 -1.23
C ALA A 117 -27.53 -2.78 -0.04
N ALA A 118 -26.72 -3.81 -0.31
CA ALA A 118 -26.11 -4.67 0.70
C ALA A 118 -24.69 -4.23 1.08
N LEU A 119 -24.12 -3.19 0.44
CA LEU A 119 -22.83 -2.60 0.81
C LEU A 119 -22.98 -1.68 2.04
N VAL A 120 -23.55 -2.24 3.10
CA VAL A 120 -23.80 -1.57 4.37
C VAL A 120 -22.93 -2.25 5.43
N GLU A 121 -22.38 -1.45 6.32
CA GLU A 121 -21.66 -1.96 7.48
C GLU A 121 -22.59 -2.87 8.31
N GLN A 122 -22.19 -4.13 8.51
CA GLN A 122 -22.93 -5.02 9.39
C GLN A 122 -22.77 -4.58 10.84
N GLY A 123 -23.89 -4.58 11.56
CA GLY A 123 -24.04 -3.95 12.86
C GLY A 123 -24.79 -2.63 12.69
N SER A 124 -26.08 -2.67 12.95
CA SER A 124 -26.87 -1.48 13.26
C SER A 124 -26.13 -0.59 14.25
N SER A 125 -26.53 0.68 14.31
CA SER A 125 -26.17 1.76 15.25
C SER A 125 -25.85 1.41 16.73
N SER A 126 -26.02 0.15 17.16
CA SER A 126 -25.68 -0.42 18.46
C SER A 126 -24.30 -1.10 18.55
N SER A 127 -23.66 -1.49 17.45
CA SER A 127 -22.32 -2.13 17.44
C SER A 127 -21.20 -1.07 17.43
N TRP A 128 -21.15 -0.25 18.48
CA TRP A 128 -19.94 0.51 18.83
C TRP A 128 -19.09 -0.26 19.84
N ASP A 129 -19.32 -1.57 19.95
CA ASP A 129 -18.64 -2.38 20.94
C ASP A 129 -17.20 -2.61 20.47
N PRO A 130 -16.18 -2.13 21.22
CA PRO A 130 -15.07 -3.04 21.44
C PRO A 130 -15.71 -4.34 21.93
N GLU A 131 -15.49 -5.45 21.23
CA GLU A 131 -15.92 -6.75 21.77
C GLU A 131 -15.51 -6.79 23.25
N PRO A 132 -16.41 -7.20 24.16
CA PRO A 132 -16.06 -7.31 25.55
C PRO A 132 -15.06 -8.46 25.67
N THR A 133 -13.78 -8.18 25.48
CA THR A 133 -12.70 -8.97 26.08
C THR A 133 -12.93 -8.84 27.58
N GLY A 134 -13.65 -9.80 28.15
CA GLY A 134 -14.10 -9.74 29.52
C GLY A 134 -12.95 -9.45 30.48
N ALA A 135 -13.16 -8.58 31.46
CA ALA A 135 -12.28 -8.29 32.61
C ALA A 135 -10.76 -8.19 32.35
N GLY A 136 -10.33 -8.00 31.11
CA GLY A 136 -8.93 -8.05 30.69
C GLY A 136 -8.52 -6.76 30.00
N ASP A 137 -7.21 -6.52 29.96
CA ASP A 137 -6.62 -5.31 29.42
C ASP A 137 -6.99 -5.09 27.94
N ALA A 138 -7.27 -3.82 27.60
CA ALA A 138 -7.57 -3.42 26.22
C ALA A 138 -6.41 -3.82 25.27
N PRO A 139 -6.67 -4.09 23.98
CA PRO A 139 -5.61 -4.50 23.04
C PRO A 139 -4.40 -3.56 23.03
N ILE A 140 -4.64 -2.25 23.15
CA ILE A 140 -3.57 -1.24 23.20
C ILE A 140 -2.73 -1.32 24.48
N GLN A 141 -3.35 -1.61 25.62
CA GLN A 141 -2.68 -1.79 26.90
C GLN A 141 -1.81 -3.06 26.88
N ARG A 142 -2.31 -4.15 26.30
CA ARG A 142 -1.52 -5.39 26.12
C ARG A 142 -0.29 -5.16 25.26
N VAL A 143 -0.44 -4.43 24.14
CA VAL A 143 0.70 -4.01 23.31
C VAL A 143 1.69 -3.16 24.10
N HIS A 144 1.21 -2.20 24.90
CA HIS A 144 2.07 -1.35 25.72
C HIS A 144 2.84 -2.17 26.78
N GLN A 145 2.18 -3.10 27.47
CA GLN A 145 2.82 -3.99 28.43
C GLN A 145 3.87 -4.89 27.76
N ALA A 146 3.55 -5.47 26.60
CA ALA A 146 4.48 -6.29 25.83
C ALA A 146 5.67 -5.46 25.30
N LEU A 147 5.43 -4.20 24.92
CA LEU A 147 6.50 -3.28 24.53
C LEU A 147 7.43 -3.00 25.70
N LYS A 148 6.88 -2.74 26.90
CA LYS A 148 7.64 -2.53 28.14
C LYS A 148 8.49 -3.73 28.52
N SER A 149 8.02 -4.95 28.29
CA SER A 149 8.78 -6.18 28.58
C SER A 149 9.81 -6.54 27.50
N ALA A 150 9.58 -6.14 26.24
CA ALA A 150 10.52 -6.32 25.13
C ALA A 150 11.65 -5.28 25.07
N MET A 151 11.65 -4.31 25.98
CA MET A 151 12.65 -3.24 26.04
C MET A 151 14.08 -3.77 26.25
N PRO A 152 15.04 -3.47 25.34
CA PRO A 152 16.42 -3.86 25.54
C PRO A 152 17.03 -3.16 26.77
N GLY A 153 17.79 -3.91 27.59
CA GLY A 153 18.50 -3.37 28.76
C GLY A 153 17.82 -3.51 30.12
N GLN A 154 16.79 -4.37 30.26
CA GLN A 154 16.30 -4.81 31.58
C GLN A 154 17.16 -5.94 32.22
N GLY A 155 18.01 -6.61 31.43
CA GLY A 155 18.94 -7.64 31.90
C GLY A 155 20.37 -7.15 32.17
N ARG A 156 21.19 -8.01 32.81
CA ARG A 156 22.64 -7.81 33.10
C ARG A 156 23.55 -7.66 31.86
N GLU A 157 23.01 -7.53 30.64
CA GLU A 157 23.77 -7.33 29.39
C GLU A 157 24.58 -6.03 29.34
N LEU A 158 24.29 -5.06 30.23
CA LEU A 158 25.08 -3.84 30.36
C LEU A 158 26.23 -3.96 31.37
N GLN A 159 26.34 -5.09 32.08
CA GLN A 159 27.27 -5.24 33.22
C GLN A 159 28.45 -6.17 32.94
N ASN A 160 28.37 -7.07 31.96
CA ASN A 160 29.46 -8.01 31.67
C ASN A 160 30.05 -7.76 30.29
N GLU A 161 31.10 -6.96 30.24
CA GLU A 161 32.33 -7.23 29.48
C GLU A 161 33.33 -6.11 29.76
N GLU A 162 34.39 -6.48 30.46
CA GLU A 162 35.50 -5.61 30.85
C GLU A 162 36.07 -4.89 29.63
N VAL A 163 36.35 -3.61 29.83
CA VAL A 163 36.99 -2.76 28.82
C VAL A 163 38.47 -3.13 28.78
N GLU A 164 38.90 -3.90 27.78
CA GLU A 164 40.30 -3.83 27.38
C GLU A 164 40.53 -2.47 26.72
N GLU A 165 40.98 -1.49 27.53
CA GLU A 165 41.64 -0.28 27.04
C GLU A 165 43.02 -0.67 26.50
N GLY A 166 43.03 -1.22 25.29
CA GLY A 166 44.23 -1.69 24.59
C GLY A 166 44.33 -1.18 23.15
N ALA A 167 45.17 -0.16 22.96
CA ALA A 167 45.85 0.25 21.72
C ALA A 167 45.04 0.78 20.50
N GLY A 168 45.18 2.08 20.22
CA GLY A 168 45.04 2.66 18.86
C GLY A 168 44.12 3.88 18.71
N SER A 169 44.49 5.03 19.26
CA SER A 169 43.65 6.23 19.48
C SER A 169 43.19 7.06 18.27
N PHE A 170 43.03 6.51 17.05
CA PHE A 170 42.61 7.34 15.89
C PHE A 170 41.55 6.76 14.95
N SER A 171 41.22 5.46 14.98
CA SER A 171 40.19 4.91 14.07
C SER A 171 38.80 4.85 14.73
N LEU A 172 37.76 5.28 14.00
CA LEU A 172 36.36 5.13 14.46
C LEU A 172 35.97 3.65 14.63
N GLN A 173 36.61 2.75 13.88
CA GLN A 173 36.37 1.32 13.92
C GLN A 173 36.82 0.70 15.26
N ALA A 174 37.99 1.09 15.78
CA ALA A 174 38.44 0.64 17.10
C ALA A 174 37.51 1.11 18.24
N ARG A 175 36.87 2.28 18.07
CA ARG A 175 35.92 2.86 19.04
C ARG A 175 34.50 2.34 18.90
N LEU A 176 34.20 1.52 17.89
CA LEU A 176 32.85 1.07 17.56
C LEU A 176 32.12 0.39 18.75
N PRO A 177 32.75 -0.49 19.55
CA PRO A 177 32.07 -1.08 20.71
C PRO A 177 31.60 -0.04 21.73
N VAL A 178 32.43 0.95 22.03
CA VAL A 178 32.10 2.05 22.96
C VAL A 178 31.01 2.96 22.39
N LEU A 179 31.11 3.31 21.10
CA LEU A 179 30.10 4.12 20.42
C LEU A 179 28.75 3.41 20.33
N PHE A 180 28.74 2.11 20.05
CA PHE A 180 27.54 1.28 20.02
C PHE A 180 26.85 1.22 21.39
N ARG A 181 27.63 1.02 22.47
CA ARG A 181 27.10 1.07 23.86
C ARG A 181 26.49 2.44 24.18
N LYS A 182 27.14 3.55 23.80
CA LYS A 182 26.61 4.91 23.98
C LYS A 182 25.31 5.12 23.20
N MET A 183 25.26 4.70 21.93
CA MET A 183 24.06 4.75 21.10
C MET A 183 22.91 3.95 21.75
N LYS A 184 23.14 2.68 22.14
CA LYS A 184 22.14 1.83 22.82
C LYS A 184 21.61 2.51 24.09
N LYS A 185 22.48 3.10 24.91
CA LYS A 185 22.07 3.85 26.11
C LYS A 185 21.17 5.05 25.78
N MET A 186 21.53 5.85 24.78
CA MET A 186 20.71 6.98 24.33
C MET A 186 19.36 6.53 23.79
N SER A 187 19.32 5.48 22.96
CA SER A 187 18.07 4.92 22.43
C SER A 187 17.14 4.42 23.53
N ILE A 188 17.67 3.71 24.54
CA ILE A 188 16.88 3.25 25.69
C ILE A 188 16.36 4.45 26.51
N GLN A 189 17.18 5.48 26.73
CA GLN A 189 16.75 6.68 27.44
C GLN A 189 15.64 7.44 26.71
N LEU A 190 15.73 7.55 25.37
CA LEU A 190 14.68 8.15 24.55
C LEU A 190 13.39 7.35 24.63
N LEU A 191 13.48 6.01 24.54
CA LEU A 191 12.32 5.15 24.59
C LEU A 191 11.66 5.10 25.98
N LYS A 192 12.42 5.27 27.07
CA LYS A 192 11.86 5.41 28.43
C LYS A 192 11.20 6.78 28.69
N ARG A 193 11.58 7.81 27.94
CA ARG A 193 11.05 9.17 28.08
C ARG A 193 9.87 9.45 27.16
N THR A 194 9.57 8.54 26.23
CA THR A 194 8.45 8.73 25.32
C THR A 194 7.14 8.59 26.09
N SER A 195 6.19 9.51 25.87
CA SER A 195 4.83 9.44 26.42
C SER A 195 3.82 8.90 25.41
N VAL A 196 4.29 8.41 24.26
CA VAL A 196 3.42 8.01 23.14
C VAL A 196 2.47 6.87 23.53
N PRO A 197 2.91 5.80 24.23
CA PRO A 197 2.01 4.75 24.66
C PRO A 197 0.90 5.25 25.59
N GLU A 198 1.23 6.07 26.59
CA GLU A 198 0.25 6.65 27.51
C GLU A 198 -0.74 7.55 26.78
N LEU A 199 -0.25 8.44 25.90
CA LEU A 199 -1.13 9.29 25.08
C LEU A 199 -2.06 8.50 24.15
N ALA A 200 -1.64 7.31 23.71
CA ALA A 200 -2.45 6.46 22.85
C ALA A 200 -3.56 5.75 23.66
N GLU A 201 -3.27 5.33 24.89
CA GLU A 201 -4.25 4.82 25.85
C GLU A 201 -5.26 5.92 26.25
N ASP A 202 -4.78 7.14 26.54
CA ASP A 202 -5.63 8.28 26.86
C ASP A 202 -6.60 8.60 25.70
N LEU A 203 -6.11 8.51 24.45
CA LEU A 203 -6.93 8.72 23.27
C LEU A 203 -7.99 7.61 23.11
N ASP A 204 -7.65 6.35 23.37
CA ASP A 204 -8.59 5.23 23.34
C ASP A 204 -9.70 5.43 24.38
N CYS A 205 -9.33 5.74 25.63
CA CYS A 205 -10.25 6.09 26.71
C CYS A 205 -11.17 7.26 26.32
N PHE A 206 -10.61 8.36 25.82
CA PHE A 206 -11.38 9.53 25.35
C PHE A 206 -12.40 9.16 24.26
N THR A 207 -12.03 8.30 23.31
CA THR A 207 -12.97 7.83 22.29
C THR A 207 -14.09 6.96 22.88
N GLY A 208 -13.78 6.14 23.88
CA GLY A 208 -14.76 5.37 24.65
C GLY A 208 -15.76 6.27 25.38
N GLU A 209 -15.29 7.34 26.02
CA GLU A 209 -16.16 8.32 26.69
C GLU A 209 -17.10 9.03 25.70
N ILE A 210 -16.59 9.43 24.52
CA ILE A 210 -17.44 10.01 23.46
C ILE A 210 -18.54 9.04 23.05
N ILE A 211 -18.21 7.75 22.87
CA ILE A 211 -19.17 6.72 22.47
C ILE A 211 -20.24 6.54 23.56
N SER A 212 -19.84 6.45 24.82
CA SER A 212 -20.76 6.32 25.96
C SER A 212 -21.70 7.53 26.06
N ASN A 213 -21.16 8.74 26.03
CA ASN A 213 -21.95 9.98 26.04
C ASN A 213 -22.93 10.06 24.86
N LEU A 214 -22.52 9.60 23.67
CA LEU A 214 -23.39 9.56 22.50
C LEU A 214 -24.56 8.57 22.68
N ARG A 215 -24.31 7.40 23.28
CA ARG A 215 -25.36 6.41 23.59
C ARG A 215 -26.37 6.97 24.59
N GLU A 216 -25.90 7.67 25.63
CA GLU A 216 -26.76 8.34 26.61
C GLU A 216 -27.63 9.43 25.96
N LEU A 217 -27.06 10.26 25.09
CA LEU A 217 -27.84 11.29 24.38
C LEU A 217 -28.85 10.70 23.39
N GLN A 218 -28.57 9.51 22.84
CA GLN A 218 -29.47 8.80 21.94
C GLN A 218 -30.63 8.14 22.67
N SER A 219 -30.44 7.71 23.92
CA SER A 219 -31.49 7.06 24.73
C SER A 219 -32.51 8.04 25.31
N LEU A 220 -32.22 9.35 25.30
CA LEU A 220 -33.16 10.39 25.73
C LEU A 220 -34.45 10.36 24.88
N SER A 221 -35.56 10.03 25.53
CA SER A 221 -36.90 10.00 24.95
C SER A 221 -37.85 10.97 25.66
N VAL A 222 -38.90 11.39 24.95
CA VAL A 222 -39.95 12.28 25.48
C VAL A 222 -41.09 11.42 26.01
N ASP A 223 -41.69 11.81 27.14
CA ASP A 223 -42.84 11.08 27.66
C ASP A 223 -44.09 11.34 26.81
N THR A 224 -44.50 10.32 26.05
CA THR A 224 -45.68 10.39 25.18
C THR A 224 -47.01 10.48 25.95
N ALA A 225 -47.01 10.17 27.25
CA ALA A 225 -48.20 10.29 28.10
C ALA A 225 -48.39 11.70 28.71
N ALA A 226 -47.36 12.55 28.66
CA ALA A 226 -47.42 13.90 29.20
C ALA A 226 -48.25 14.87 28.33
N ALA A 227 -48.69 15.99 28.92
CA ALA A 227 -49.37 17.05 28.19
C ALA A 227 -48.48 17.62 27.05
N LYS A 228 -49.08 17.99 25.92
CA LYS A 228 -48.37 18.50 24.74
C LYS A 228 -47.40 19.65 25.05
N GLU A 229 -47.73 20.51 26.00
CA GLU A 229 -46.87 21.62 26.42
C GLU A 229 -45.59 21.12 27.11
N LYS A 230 -45.70 20.12 28.00
CA LYS A 230 -44.55 19.47 28.65
C LYS A 230 -43.69 18.72 27.64
N GLN A 231 -44.31 18.02 26.70
CA GLN A 231 -43.61 17.36 25.60
C GLN A 231 -42.77 18.35 24.78
N GLN A 232 -43.34 19.52 24.44
CA GLN A 232 -42.61 20.55 23.71
C GLN A 232 -41.42 21.11 24.50
N MET A 233 -41.56 21.28 25.83
CA MET A 233 -40.45 21.70 26.69
C MET A 233 -39.35 20.64 26.77
N GLU A 234 -39.70 19.37 26.93
CA GLU A 234 -38.75 18.25 26.96
C GLU A 234 -37.99 18.10 25.64
N VAL A 235 -38.68 18.19 24.50
CA VAL A 235 -38.04 18.18 23.16
C VAL A 235 -37.01 19.30 23.04
N LYS A 236 -37.36 20.52 23.46
CA LYS A 236 -36.45 21.67 23.42
C LYS A 236 -35.24 21.46 24.34
N HIS A 237 -35.45 20.92 25.54
CA HIS A 237 -34.37 20.62 26.48
C HIS A 237 -33.40 19.57 25.91
N ILE A 238 -33.92 18.45 25.39
CA ILE A 238 -33.11 17.40 24.75
C ILE A 238 -32.32 17.98 23.57
N LEU A 239 -32.96 18.80 22.73
CA LEU A 239 -32.29 19.45 21.60
C LEU A 239 -31.14 20.35 22.08
N GLN A 240 -31.37 21.17 23.11
CA GLN A 240 -30.35 22.05 23.67
C GLN A 240 -29.16 21.24 24.25
N GLN A 241 -29.44 20.13 24.93
CA GLN A 241 -28.41 19.24 25.47
C GLN A 241 -27.55 18.64 24.35
N LYS A 242 -28.19 18.16 23.25
CA LYS A 242 -27.48 17.63 22.08
C LYS A 242 -26.63 18.69 21.38
N GLN A 243 -27.14 19.92 21.23
CA GLN A 243 -26.39 21.03 20.64
C GLN A 243 -25.19 21.44 21.50
N ARG A 244 -25.36 21.48 22.83
CA ARG A 244 -24.25 21.76 23.76
C ARG A 244 -23.17 20.69 23.67
N ALA A 245 -23.55 19.41 23.75
CA ALA A 245 -22.61 18.30 23.64
C ALA A 245 -21.83 18.32 22.32
N LEU A 246 -22.48 18.65 21.20
CA LEU A 246 -21.82 18.81 19.91
C LEU A 246 -20.81 19.98 19.90
N SER A 247 -21.19 21.12 20.48
CA SER A 247 -20.29 22.27 20.60
C SER A 247 -19.08 21.96 21.46
N ASP A 248 -19.26 21.27 22.58
CA ASP A 248 -18.17 20.90 23.48
C ASP A 248 -17.26 19.87 22.83
N LEU A 249 -17.81 18.93 22.06
CA LEU A 249 -17.01 18.03 21.21
C LEU A 249 -16.12 18.81 20.24
N PHE A 250 -16.63 19.86 19.57
CA PHE A 250 -15.78 20.67 18.68
C PHE A 250 -14.64 21.40 19.41
N LYS A 251 -14.85 21.81 20.66
CA LYS A 251 -13.79 22.42 21.48
C LYS A 251 -12.73 21.38 21.82
N MET A 252 -13.15 20.23 22.35
CA MET A 252 -12.24 19.12 22.68
C MET A 252 -11.43 18.67 21.47
N LEU A 253 -12.07 18.49 20.31
CA LEU A 253 -11.37 18.15 19.06
C LEU A 253 -10.33 19.21 18.66
N SER A 254 -10.60 20.49 18.93
CA SER A 254 -9.65 21.57 18.65
C SER A 254 -8.47 21.58 19.62
N GLU A 255 -8.73 21.31 20.91
CA GLU A 255 -7.74 21.23 21.98
C GLU A 255 -6.74 20.09 21.74
N ILE A 256 -7.21 18.93 21.28
CA ILE A 256 -6.33 17.80 20.88
C ILE A 256 -5.60 18.03 19.54
N GLY A 257 -5.77 19.20 18.92
CA GLY A 257 -5.01 19.63 17.74
C GLY A 257 -5.69 19.41 16.39
N LEU A 258 -6.97 19.04 16.33
CA LEU A 258 -7.71 18.98 15.08
C LEU A 258 -8.18 20.37 14.63
N SER A 259 -8.36 20.55 13.33
CA SER A 259 -8.81 21.82 12.77
C SER A 259 -9.79 21.57 11.63
N TYR A 260 -11.02 22.02 11.81
CA TYR A 260 -12.03 21.90 10.76
C TYR A 260 -11.63 22.66 9.48
N ARG A 261 -10.99 23.84 9.62
CA ARG A 261 -10.51 24.63 8.48
C ARG A 261 -9.48 23.87 7.64
N LYS A 262 -8.50 23.22 8.29
CA LYS A 262 -7.51 22.39 7.60
C LYS A 262 -8.15 21.24 6.84
N GLY A 263 -9.20 20.63 7.41
CA GLY A 263 -9.94 19.55 6.75
C GLY A 263 -10.80 20.01 5.57
N LEU A 264 -11.46 21.17 5.69
CA LEU A 264 -12.22 21.76 4.58
C LEU A 264 -11.30 22.11 3.40
N MET A 265 -10.14 22.71 3.68
CA MET A 265 -9.14 23.00 2.65
C MET A 265 -8.61 21.72 1.99
N TRP A 266 -8.41 20.66 2.78
CA TRP A 266 -8.01 19.37 2.24
C TRP A 266 -9.09 18.77 1.35
N ASN A 267 -10.38 18.80 1.71
CA ASN A 267 -11.44 18.29 0.84
C ASN A 267 -11.50 18.96 -0.53
N ARG A 268 -11.07 20.23 -0.64
CA ARG A 268 -11.02 20.97 -1.92
C ARG A 268 -9.80 20.61 -2.77
N THR A 269 -8.73 20.10 -2.16
CA THR A 269 -7.41 19.90 -2.80
C THR A 269 -6.98 18.44 -2.85
N ALA A 270 -7.67 17.56 -2.12
CA ALA A 270 -7.37 16.15 -2.07
C ALA A 270 -7.72 15.49 -3.39
N ASP A 271 -6.74 14.86 -4.01
CA ASP A 271 -6.97 13.92 -5.09
C ASP A 271 -7.67 12.66 -4.54
N PRO A 272 -8.88 12.31 -5.03
CA PRO A 272 -9.59 11.10 -4.60
C PRO A 272 -8.75 9.82 -4.80
N GLU A 273 -7.97 9.75 -5.86
CA GLU A 273 -7.18 8.56 -6.20
C GLU A 273 -5.99 8.36 -5.25
N SER A 274 -5.39 9.46 -4.77
CA SER A 274 -4.26 9.42 -3.82
C SER A 274 -4.53 8.60 -2.55
N THR A 275 -5.78 8.55 -2.09
CA THR A 275 -6.17 7.77 -0.90
C THR A 275 -6.09 6.27 -1.19
N LEU A 276 -6.53 5.86 -2.38
CA LEU A 276 -6.53 4.48 -2.85
C LEU A 276 -5.13 3.99 -3.25
N CYS A 277 -4.23 4.90 -3.61
CA CYS A 277 -2.84 4.60 -3.96
C CYS A 277 -1.89 4.56 -2.75
N THR A 278 -2.41 4.48 -1.52
CA THR A 278 -1.58 4.29 -0.31
C THR A 278 -0.89 2.91 -0.34
N HIS A 279 0.32 2.81 0.24
CA HIS A 279 1.05 1.54 0.26
C HIS A 279 0.27 0.47 1.04
N PRO A 280 0.24 -0.80 0.57
CA PRO A 280 -0.38 -1.89 1.31
C PRO A 280 0.38 -2.05 2.62
N LEU A 281 -0.38 -2.24 3.70
CA LEU A 281 0.18 -2.50 5.01
C LEU A 281 -0.45 -3.78 5.53
N GLU A 282 0.37 -4.85 5.54
CA GLU A 282 -0.01 -6.18 5.99
C GLU A 282 0.98 -6.66 7.05
N MET A 283 0.62 -6.45 8.32
CA MET A 283 1.52 -6.70 9.44
C MET A 283 1.79 -8.19 9.64
N THR A 284 0.83 -9.07 9.31
CA THR A 284 1.00 -10.53 9.39
C THR A 284 2.16 -11.02 8.51
N THR A 285 2.25 -10.48 7.30
CA THR A 285 3.32 -10.81 6.34
C THR A 285 4.63 -10.16 6.75
N ALA A 286 4.60 -8.92 7.23
CA ALA A 286 5.80 -8.20 7.66
C ALA A 286 6.49 -8.86 8.85
N LEU A 287 5.72 -9.25 9.89
CA LEU A 287 6.26 -9.86 11.10
C LEU A 287 6.69 -11.32 10.89
N SER A 288 5.99 -12.08 10.03
CA SER A 288 6.39 -13.45 9.69
C SER A 288 7.64 -13.54 8.81
N ALA A 289 7.95 -12.48 8.04
CA ALA A 289 9.13 -12.42 7.18
C ALA A 289 10.47 -12.23 7.92
N VAL A 290 10.46 -12.07 9.25
CA VAL A 290 11.64 -11.72 10.06
C VAL A 290 11.92 -12.77 11.12
N LYS A 291 13.20 -13.15 11.29
CA LYS A 291 13.66 -14.05 12.36
C LYS A 291 13.49 -13.39 13.74
N THR A 292 12.71 -14.01 14.63
CA THR A 292 12.50 -13.56 16.01
C THR A 292 13.71 -13.88 16.91
N GLN A 293 14.14 -12.91 17.71
CA GLN A 293 15.38 -12.98 18.50
C GLN A 293 15.18 -13.47 19.94
N GLY A 294 13.93 -13.70 20.39
CA GLY A 294 13.65 -14.24 21.72
C GLY A 294 12.17 -14.29 22.09
N GLN A 295 11.87 -14.83 23.28
CA GLN A 295 10.50 -14.91 23.83
C GLN A 295 9.80 -13.54 24.00
N PRO A 296 10.42 -12.47 24.54
CA PRO A 296 9.70 -11.22 24.73
C PRO A 296 9.28 -10.57 23.40
N GLU A 297 10.09 -10.74 22.35
CA GLU A 297 9.75 -10.27 21.01
C GLU A 297 8.59 -11.08 20.40
N ARG A 298 8.54 -12.41 20.63
CA ARG A 298 7.41 -13.25 20.19
C ARG A 298 6.11 -12.78 20.81
N VAL A 299 6.10 -12.51 22.11
CA VAL A 299 4.92 -11.98 22.82
C VAL A 299 4.51 -10.63 22.23
N LEU A 300 5.46 -9.71 22.03
CA LEU A 300 5.18 -8.42 21.40
C LEU A 300 4.55 -8.57 20.01
N PHE A 301 5.08 -9.46 19.16
CA PHE A 301 4.52 -9.67 17.82
C PHE A 301 3.10 -10.25 17.88
N THR A 302 2.83 -11.18 18.80
CA THR A 302 1.48 -11.72 19.01
C THR A 302 0.49 -10.62 19.41
N GLU A 303 0.84 -9.78 20.39
CA GLU A 303 -0.04 -8.69 20.82
C GLU A 303 -0.22 -7.63 19.72
N LEU A 304 0.84 -7.30 18.97
CA LEU A 304 0.75 -6.40 17.82
C LEU A 304 -0.20 -6.94 16.74
N LEU A 305 -0.14 -8.23 16.43
CA LEU A 305 -1.04 -8.86 15.47
C LEU A 305 -2.49 -8.86 15.96
N GLY A 306 -2.71 -9.14 17.25
CA GLY A 306 -4.04 -9.08 17.87
C GLY A 306 -4.65 -7.68 17.79
N ALA A 307 -3.87 -6.63 18.05
CA ALA A 307 -4.35 -5.24 17.92
C ALA A 307 -4.50 -4.79 16.45
N TRP A 308 -3.65 -5.29 15.55
CA TRP A 308 -3.59 -4.89 14.15
C TRP A 308 -4.89 -5.16 13.39
N GLU A 309 -5.56 -6.28 13.67
CA GLU A 309 -6.84 -6.62 13.03
C GLU A 309 -7.88 -5.50 13.26
N GLY A 310 -8.00 -5.04 14.50
CA GLY A 310 -8.83 -3.89 14.87
C GLY A 310 -8.43 -2.61 14.15
N CYS A 311 -7.12 -2.28 14.14
CA CYS A 311 -6.61 -1.10 13.44
C CYS A 311 -6.97 -1.10 11.95
N GLN A 312 -6.80 -2.24 11.28
CA GLN A 312 -7.11 -2.41 9.86
C GLN A 312 -8.62 -2.26 9.60
N LYS A 313 -9.44 -2.98 10.39
CA LYS A 313 -10.90 -2.95 10.30
C LYS A 313 -11.45 -1.54 10.50
N TYR A 314 -11.04 -0.85 11.55
CA TYR A 314 -11.51 0.51 11.84
C TYR A 314 -11.02 1.55 10.83
N PHE A 315 -9.86 1.35 10.21
CA PHE A 315 -9.39 2.26 9.15
C PHE A 315 -10.33 2.26 7.93
N TYR A 316 -10.65 1.09 7.37
CA TYR A 316 -11.54 0.99 6.20
C TYR A 316 -13.00 1.31 6.54
N ARG A 317 -13.46 0.99 7.76
CA ARG A 317 -14.77 1.44 8.27
C ARG A 317 -14.84 2.95 8.41
N SER A 318 -13.82 3.58 8.99
CA SER A 318 -13.76 5.04 9.12
C SER A 318 -13.75 5.74 7.77
N TRP A 319 -13.10 5.13 6.76
CA TRP A 319 -13.20 5.59 5.39
C TRP A 319 -14.65 5.52 4.89
N ALA A 320 -15.29 4.35 4.94
CA ALA A 320 -16.67 4.18 4.49
C ALA A 320 -17.64 5.13 5.21
N ARG A 321 -17.54 5.23 6.54
CA ARG A 321 -18.32 6.15 7.38
C ARG A 321 -18.08 7.61 7.02
N ARG A 322 -16.86 8.01 6.66
CA ARG A 322 -16.58 9.37 6.17
C ARG A 322 -17.30 9.64 4.85
N THR A 323 -17.27 8.71 3.91
CA THR A 323 -17.99 8.84 2.62
C THR A 323 -19.50 8.93 2.85
N ALA A 324 -20.04 8.07 3.71
CA ALA A 324 -21.45 8.10 4.09
C ALA A 324 -21.83 9.41 4.80
N LEU A 325 -20.98 9.91 5.71
CA LEU A 325 -21.17 11.17 6.41
C LEU A 325 -21.16 12.36 5.44
N GLN A 326 -20.25 12.37 4.46
CA GLN A 326 -20.20 13.42 3.45
C GLN A 326 -21.50 13.48 2.64
N THR A 327 -22.03 12.31 2.26
CA THR A 327 -23.30 12.18 1.53
C THR A 327 -24.49 12.62 2.41
N ALA A 328 -24.57 12.12 3.65
CA ALA A 328 -25.62 12.50 4.59
C ALA A 328 -25.65 14.01 4.88
N LEU A 329 -24.48 14.65 4.96
CA LEU A 329 -24.36 16.10 5.17
C LEU A 329 -24.78 16.95 3.97
N GLN A 330 -25.06 16.36 2.80
CA GLN A 330 -25.66 17.11 1.66
C GLN A 330 -27.16 17.34 1.89
N HIS A 331 -27.81 16.46 2.64
CA HIS A 331 -29.25 16.50 2.95
C HIS A 331 -29.49 16.65 4.47
N ALA A 332 -28.59 17.33 5.17
CA ALA A 332 -28.69 17.52 6.62
C ALA A 332 -29.92 18.38 7.00
N SER A 333 -30.48 18.10 8.19
CA SER A 333 -31.55 18.91 8.78
C SER A 333 -31.13 20.37 8.92
N LYS A 334 -32.08 21.29 8.67
CA LYS A 334 -31.89 22.74 8.86
C LYS A 334 -31.54 23.09 10.31
N GLU A 335 -31.94 22.26 11.26
CA GLU A 335 -31.66 22.45 12.70
C GLU A 335 -30.18 22.35 13.05
N LEU A 336 -29.38 21.64 12.24
CA LEU A 336 -27.94 21.52 12.48
C LEU A 336 -27.22 22.84 12.19
N GLY A 337 -27.69 23.59 11.20
CA GLY A 337 -27.07 24.84 10.75
C GLY A 337 -25.79 24.64 9.93
N ILE A 338 -25.56 25.56 8.98
CA ILE A 338 -24.45 25.49 8.01
C ILE A 338 -23.09 25.45 8.72
N GLY A 339 -22.90 26.25 9.77
CA GLY A 339 -21.63 26.29 10.51
C GLY A 339 -21.26 24.96 11.15
N ASN A 340 -22.23 24.21 11.69
CA ASN A 340 -21.96 22.90 12.28
C ASN A 340 -21.74 21.84 11.19
N ILE A 341 -22.45 21.91 10.06
CA ILE A 341 -22.20 21.05 8.89
C ILE A 341 -20.75 21.19 8.42
N GLU A 342 -20.26 22.42 8.28
CA GLU A 342 -18.87 22.70 7.89
C GLU A 342 -17.86 22.18 8.92
N ARG A 343 -18.14 22.33 10.22
CA ARG A 343 -17.30 21.77 11.28
C ARG A 343 -17.25 20.24 11.22
N CYS A 344 -18.38 19.57 11.08
CA CYS A 344 -18.45 18.12 10.92
C CYS A 344 -17.64 17.64 9.71
N ARG A 345 -17.81 18.29 8.54
CA ARG A 345 -17.02 17.98 7.33
C ARG A 345 -15.53 18.21 7.56
N GLY A 346 -15.18 19.33 8.19
CA GLY A 346 -13.80 19.73 8.41
C GLY A 346 -13.06 18.83 9.40
N PHE A 347 -13.60 18.62 10.60
CA PHE A 347 -12.94 17.80 11.62
C PHE A 347 -12.73 16.35 11.16
N SER A 348 -13.78 15.72 10.63
CA SER A 348 -13.71 14.35 10.10
C SER A 348 -12.65 14.22 8.99
N SER A 349 -12.57 15.21 8.11
CA SER A 349 -11.62 15.19 7.00
C SER A 349 -10.19 15.48 7.45
N HIS A 350 -9.99 16.36 8.43
CA HIS A 350 -8.65 16.59 8.99
C HIS A 350 -8.14 15.36 9.74
N LEU A 351 -8.98 14.72 10.56
CA LEU A 351 -8.63 13.48 11.25
C LEU A 351 -8.27 12.38 10.25
N PHE A 352 -9.09 12.17 9.21
CA PHE A 352 -8.81 11.18 8.19
C PHE A 352 -7.51 11.48 7.42
N LYS A 353 -7.21 12.75 7.14
CA LYS A 353 -5.92 13.17 6.55
C LYS A 353 -4.73 12.79 7.44
N LEU A 354 -4.85 12.97 8.76
CA LEU A 354 -3.80 12.59 9.71
C LEU A 354 -3.61 11.07 9.72
N LEU A 355 -4.70 10.30 9.75
CA LEU A 355 -4.67 8.84 9.68
C LEU A 355 -4.00 8.33 8.39
N LEU A 356 -4.31 8.92 7.24
CA LEU A 356 -3.65 8.57 5.97
C LEU A 356 -2.15 8.84 6.02
N ARG A 357 -1.73 9.98 6.60
CA ARG A 357 -0.32 10.31 6.76
C ARG A 357 0.40 9.33 7.70
N GLN A 358 -0.24 8.98 8.82
CA GLN A 358 0.29 8.00 9.76
C GLN A 358 0.42 6.62 9.10
N ARG A 359 -0.61 6.17 8.38
CA ARG A 359 -0.60 4.89 7.65
C ARG A 359 0.50 4.85 6.58
N HIS A 360 0.67 5.94 5.82
CA HIS A 360 1.74 6.04 4.84
C HIS A 360 3.14 5.92 5.48
N ARG A 361 3.36 6.66 6.57
CA ARG A 361 4.63 6.58 7.33
C ARG A 361 4.85 5.20 7.92
N LEU A 362 3.80 4.58 8.48
CA LEU A 362 3.87 3.25 9.04
C LEU A 362 4.23 2.22 7.98
N ALA A 363 3.62 2.26 6.80
CA ALA A 363 3.97 1.37 5.69
C ALA A 363 5.45 1.50 5.27
N GLN A 364 5.96 2.73 5.15
CA GLN A 364 7.38 2.97 4.85
C GLN A 364 8.31 2.46 5.96
N LEU A 365 7.97 2.74 7.22
CA LEU A 365 8.74 2.29 8.37
C LEU A 365 8.77 0.76 8.46
N THR A 366 7.63 0.10 8.25
CA THR A 366 7.53 -1.37 8.22
C THR A 366 8.40 -1.95 7.10
N GLN A 367 8.36 -1.37 5.89
CA GLN A 367 9.21 -1.83 4.77
C GLN A 367 10.71 -1.69 5.09
N HIS A 368 11.13 -0.54 5.63
CA HIS A 368 12.52 -0.32 6.03
C HIS A 368 12.93 -1.27 7.15
N TRP A 369 12.06 -1.48 8.15
CA TRP A 369 12.29 -2.39 9.26
C TRP A 369 12.45 -3.84 8.80
N VAL A 370 11.57 -4.34 7.94
CA VAL A 370 11.69 -5.68 7.35
C VAL A 370 13.01 -5.80 6.57
N SER A 371 13.36 -4.81 5.75
CA SER A 371 14.59 -4.82 4.96
C SER A 371 15.83 -4.86 5.85
N LEU A 372 15.87 -4.03 6.90
CA LEU A 372 16.95 -4.03 7.89
C LEU A 372 17.07 -5.38 8.59
N ARG A 373 15.94 -5.97 9.04
CA ARG A 373 15.94 -7.26 9.72
C ARG A 373 16.39 -8.41 8.82
N LYS A 374 16.04 -8.39 7.53
CA LYS A 374 16.54 -9.34 6.53
C LYS A 374 18.06 -9.22 6.37
N LEU A 375 18.58 -8.00 6.21
CA LEU A 375 20.02 -7.76 6.11
C LEU A 375 20.77 -8.20 7.37
N THR A 376 20.25 -7.88 8.56
CA THR A 376 20.83 -8.34 9.82
C THR A 376 20.82 -9.87 9.93
N ALA A 377 19.73 -10.53 9.51
CA ALA A 377 19.67 -11.99 9.49
C ALA A 377 20.72 -12.58 8.52
N SER A 378 20.88 -11.99 7.33
CA SER A 378 21.93 -12.40 6.38
C SER A 378 23.34 -12.22 6.95
N LEU A 379 23.61 -11.11 7.67
CA LEU A 379 24.89 -10.90 8.36
C LEU A 379 25.14 -11.96 9.45
N GLN A 380 24.11 -12.28 10.23
CA GLN A 380 24.17 -13.33 11.27
C GLN A 380 24.42 -14.71 10.65
N ASP A 381 23.72 -15.03 9.56
CA ASP A 381 23.90 -16.29 8.85
C ASP A 381 25.34 -16.40 8.31
N MET A 382 25.87 -15.32 7.69
CA MET A 382 27.27 -15.26 7.28
C MET A 382 28.25 -15.44 8.44
N GLN A 383 27.99 -14.81 9.60
CA GLN A 383 28.83 -15.00 10.79
C GLN A 383 28.81 -16.46 11.27
N THR A 384 27.64 -17.10 11.34
CA THR A 384 27.54 -18.51 11.73
C THR A 384 28.27 -19.43 10.76
N HIS A 385 28.17 -19.17 9.45
CA HIS A 385 28.91 -19.90 8.43
C HIS A 385 30.43 -19.74 8.53
N LEU A 386 30.92 -18.52 8.80
CA LEU A 386 32.35 -18.27 8.99
C LEU A 386 32.91 -18.96 10.25
N GLN A 387 32.08 -19.14 11.27
CA GLN A 387 32.44 -19.82 12.52
C GLN A 387 32.33 -21.35 12.42
N SER A 388 31.44 -21.87 11.57
CA SER A 388 31.36 -23.30 11.24
C SER A 388 32.33 -23.64 10.12
N HIS A 389 33.53 -24.13 10.45
CA HIS A 389 34.54 -24.61 9.49
C HIS A 389 34.12 -25.87 8.70
N SER A 390 32.96 -25.87 8.03
CA SER A 390 32.52 -26.98 7.17
C SER A 390 32.91 -26.71 5.72
N GLU A 391 33.76 -27.56 5.15
CA GLU A 391 34.16 -27.53 3.74
C GLU A 391 33.04 -27.88 2.75
N ASP A 392 31.83 -28.19 3.23
CA ASP A 392 30.70 -28.59 2.40
C ASP A 392 29.46 -27.72 2.64
N GLY A 393 28.93 -27.13 1.56
CA GLY A 393 27.55 -26.66 1.47
C GLY A 393 27.32 -25.15 1.42
N GLY A 394 27.42 -24.57 0.22
CA GLY A 394 26.63 -23.40 -0.18
C GLY A 394 26.95 -22.07 0.51
N CYS A 395 27.79 -21.27 -0.14
CA CYS A 395 28.08 -19.89 0.22
C CYS A 395 26.81 -18.99 0.20
N CYS A 396 26.26 -18.64 1.37
CA CYS A 396 25.17 -17.66 1.50
C CYS A 396 25.70 -16.22 1.33
N LEU A 397 25.98 -15.81 0.09
CA LEU A 397 26.17 -14.40 -0.23
C LEU A 397 24.86 -13.64 -0.01
N PRO A 398 24.91 -12.33 0.31
CA PRO A 398 23.71 -11.51 0.25
C PRO A 398 23.06 -11.62 -1.14
N PRO A 399 21.74 -11.41 -1.28
CA PRO A 399 21.08 -11.43 -2.58
C PRO A 399 21.76 -10.45 -3.54
N GLN A 400 22.30 -10.97 -4.64
CA GLN A 400 23.05 -10.19 -5.62
C GLN A 400 22.20 -9.83 -6.85
N ASP A 401 20.88 -10.06 -6.82
CA ASP A 401 19.96 -9.80 -7.93
C ASP A 401 20.00 -8.33 -8.38
N SER A 402 20.06 -7.39 -7.42
CA SER A 402 20.17 -5.96 -7.74
C SER A 402 21.48 -5.60 -8.44
N LEU A 403 22.58 -6.28 -8.09
CA LEU A 403 23.86 -6.14 -8.77
C LEU A 403 23.79 -6.75 -10.18
N GLN A 404 23.15 -7.91 -10.34
CA GLN A 404 22.91 -8.50 -11.66
C GLN A 404 22.13 -7.54 -12.56
N ASP A 405 21.06 -6.92 -12.04
CA ASP A 405 20.27 -5.94 -12.78
C ASP A 405 21.08 -4.70 -13.14
N TRP A 406 21.93 -4.21 -12.23
CA TRP A 406 22.83 -3.10 -12.51
C TRP A 406 23.83 -3.47 -13.61
N PHE A 407 24.41 -4.68 -13.57
CA PHE A 407 25.29 -5.19 -14.62
C PHE A 407 24.57 -5.33 -15.96
N ARG A 408 23.35 -5.88 -15.99
CA ARG A 408 22.54 -5.99 -17.22
C ARG A 408 22.23 -4.62 -17.81
N ARG A 409 21.79 -3.67 -16.98
CA ARG A 409 21.53 -2.28 -17.40
C ARG A 409 22.81 -1.60 -17.89
N GLY A 410 23.92 -1.74 -17.17
CA GLY A 410 25.23 -1.22 -17.55
C GLY A 410 25.70 -1.77 -18.90
N ARG A 411 25.60 -3.09 -19.12
CA ARG A 411 25.88 -3.73 -20.42
C ARG A 411 24.99 -3.19 -21.53
N GLY A 412 23.69 -3.06 -21.27
CA GLY A 412 22.72 -2.51 -22.22
C GLY A 412 23.05 -1.07 -22.62
N LEU A 413 23.33 -0.21 -21.64
CA LEU A 413 23.70 1.19 -21.87
C LEU A 413 25.05 1.31 -22.59
N ALA A 414 26.07 0.55 -22.18
CA ALA A 414 27.37 0.55 -22.86
C ALA A 414 27.26 0.08 -24.32
N ALA A 415 26.43 -0.92 -24.60
CA ALA A 415 26.16 -1.39 -25.96
C ALA A 415 25.39 -0.34 -26.78
N GLN A 416 24.39 0.32 -26.20
CA GLN A 416 23.63 1.40 -26.85
C GLN A 416 24.53 2.60 -27.16
N SER A 417 25.32 3.06 -26.19
CA SER A 417 26.29 4.16 -26.36
C SER A 417 27.30 3.85 -27.47
N ALA A 418 27.88 2.65 -27.48
CA ALA A 418 28.80 2.24 -28.53
C ALA A 418 28.12 2.23 -29.91
N THR A 419 26.87 1.77 -29.99
CA THR A 419 26.11 1.74 -31.25
C THR A 419 25.79 3.15 -31.75
N LEU A 420 25.35 4.06 -30.86
CA LEU A 420 25.05 5.45 -31.21
C LEU A 420 26.31 6.20 -31.65
N LEU A 421 27.43 6.03 -30.94
CA LEU A 421 28.70 6.64 -31.30
C LEU A 421 29.24 6.10 -32.64
N GLN A 422 29.02 4.81 -32.92
CA GLN A 422 29.35 4.21 -34.22
C GLN A 422 28.49 4.83 -35.34
N GLN A 423 27.18 4.98 -35.12
CA GLN A 423 26.28 5.63 -36.07
C GLN A 423 26.65 7.10 -36.30
N LEU A 424 27.00 7.83 -35.23
CA LEU A 424 27.44 9.23 -35.33
C LEU A 424 28.77 9.33 -36.09
N SER A 425 29.70 8.41 -35.86
CA SER A 425 30.92 8.31 -36.65
C SER A 425 30.59 8.10 -38.13
N TRP A 426 29.71 7.17 -38.48
CA TRP A 426 29.27 6.98 -39.88
C TRP A 426 28.63 8.24 -40.46
N LEU A 427 27.78 8.94 -39.69
CA LEU A 427 27.16 10.19 -40.13
C LEU A 427 28.21 11.27 -40.43
N LEU A 428 29.25 11.40 -39.61
CA LEU A 428 30.37 12.31 -39.85
C LEU A 428 31.15 11.94 -41.12
N HIS A 429 31.29 10.65 -41.42
CA HIS A 429 31.95 10.21 -42.66
C HIS A 429 31.12 10.49 -43.92
N CYS A 430 29.81 10.73 -43.79
CA CYS A 430 28.95 11.17 -44.89
C CYS A 430 29.09 12.66 -45.22
N CYS A 431 29.85 13.45 -44.42
CA CYS A 431 30.12 14.85 -44.74
C CYS A 431 30.85 14.97 -46.09
N PRO A 432 30.47 15.92 -46.95
CA PRO A 432 31.09 16.09 -48.26
C PRO A 432 32.57 16.49 -48.11
N GLU A 433 33.40 15.99 -49.02
CA GLU A 433 34.81 16.41 -49.13
C GLU A 433 34.90 17.82 -49.70
N GLU A 434 35.99 18.52 -49.38
CA GLU A 434 36.32 19.77 -50.06
C GLU A 434 36.58 19.46 -51.56
N PRO A 435 35.99 20.22 -52.50
CA PRO A 435 36.29 20.04 -53.91
C PRO A 435 37.76 20.38 -54.14
N GLN A 436 38.60 19.35 -54.29
CA GLN A 436 39.97 19.53 -54.75
C GLN A 436 39.93 20.31 -56.07
N GLN A 437 40.60 21.46 -56.11
CA GLN A 437 40.94 22.15 -57.35
C GLN A 437 41.80 21.21 -58.20
N ARG A 438 41.16 20.45 -59.09
CA ARG A 438 41.80 19.87 -60.27
C ARG A 438 41.38 20.71 -61.48
N GLU A 439 42.17 21.74 -61.75
CA GLU A 439 42.52 22.13 -63.12
C GLU A 439 43.14 20.87 -63.78
N GLU A 440 42.80 20.38 -64.96
CA GLU A 440 42.29 20.99 -66.19
C GLU A 440 41.74 19.90 -67.15
N THR A 441 41.08 20.38 -68.21
CA THR A 441 40.73 19.73 -69.48
C THR A 441 39.43 18.91 -69.59
N GLY A 442 38.53 19.43 -70.44
CA GLY A 442 37.83 18.59 -71.41
C GLY A 442 36.36 18.26 -71.10
N ALA A 443 35.47 19.09 -71.63
CA ALA A 443 34.16 18.73 -72.21
C ALA A 443 33.20 17.78 -71.46
N SER A 444 31.98 18.30 -71.26
CA SER A 444 30.72 17.54 -71.17
C SER A 444 30.65 16.42 -70.14
N SER A 445 30.41 16.78 -68.90
CA SER A 445 29.44 16.03 -68.10
C SER A 445 28.92 16.92 -66.96
N ARG A 446 27.60 17.09 -66.90
CA ARG A 446 26.90 17.70 -65.75
C ARG A 446 27.18 16.83 -64.51
N ARG A 447 28.32 17.04 -63.85
CA ARG A 447 28.47 16.59 -62.47
C ARG A 447 27.77 17.62 -61.61
N HIS A 448 26.51 17.33 -61.30
CA HIS A 448 25.80 17.98 -60.20
C HIS A 448 26.63 17.75 -58.94
N THR A 449 27.57 18.65 -58.65
CA THR A 449 28.17 18.76 -57.32
C THR A 449 27.00 19.15 -56.43
N LEU A 450 26.45 18.19 -55.69
CA LEU A 450 25.37 18.39 -54.73
C LEU A 450 25.91 19.32 -53.62
N MET A 451 25.95 20.62 -53.89
CA MET A 451 26.63 21.63 -53.07
C MET A 451 25.80 22.14 -51.89
N CYS A 452 24.62 21.58 -51.68
CA CYS A 452 23.88 21.62 -50.41
C CYS A 452 22.56 20.85 -50.60
N PRO A 453 22.24 19.84 -49.79
CA PRO A 453 20.94 19.18 -49.86
C PRO A 453 19.81 20.00 -49.22
N SER A 454 20.10 21.17 -48.61
CA SER A 454 19.11 21.98 -47.91
C SER A 454 18.61 23.15 -48.76
N PRO A 455 17.28 23.37 -48.86
CA PRO A 455 16.69 24.52 -49.55
C PRO A 455 16.85 25.85 -48.79
N LEU A 456 17.40 25.83 -47.57
CA LEU A 456 17.64 27.02 -46.75
C LEU A 456 18.89 27.77 -47.22
N ALA A 457 18.85 29.11 -47.17
CA ALA A 457 20.03 29.93 -47.41
C ALA A 457 21.15 29.59 -46.40
N VAL A 458 22.41 29.56 -46.84
CA VAL A 458 23.59 29.19 -46.04
C VAL A 458 23.64 29.90 -44.68
N GLN A 459 23.22 31.17 -44.62
CA GLN A 459 23.19 31.99 -43.40
C GLN A 459 22.15 31.54 -42.36
N GLN A 460 21.15 30.75 -42.76
CA GLN A 460 20.12 30.19 -41.89
C GLN A 460 20.33 28.70 -41.60
N GLN A 461 21.39 28.09 -42.15
CA GLN A 461 21.69 26.69 -41.90
C GLN A 461 22.45 26.52 -40.58
N PRO A 462 22.13 25.48 -39.79
CA PRO A 462 22.92 25.12 -38.63
C PRO A 462 24.39 24.86 -39.01
N PRO A 463 25.37 25.18 -38.15
CA PRO A 463 26.79 24.97 -38.43
C PRO A 463 27.14 23.54 -38.84
N GLY A 464 26.44 22.54 -38.27
CA GLY A 464 26.64 21.13 -38.62
C GLY A 464 26.24 20.76 -40.06
N CYS A 465 25.34 21.52 -40.70
CA CYS A 465 24.96 21.31 -42.10
C CYS A 465 26.00 21.84 -43.10
N LEU A 466 26.90 22.71 -42.64
CA LEU A 466 27.98 23.30 -43.43
C LEU A 466 29.30 22.54 -43.27
N LEU A 467 29.33 21.51 -42.41
CA LEU A 467 30.52 20.76 -42.02
C LEU A 467 31.04 19.90 -43.17
N ARG A 468 32.31 20.08 -43.55
CA ARG A 468 33.00 19.29 -44.58
C ARG A 468 34.09 18.41 -43.98
N ARG A 469 34.38 17.30 -44.67
CA ARG A 469 35.43 16.38 -44.24
C ARG A 469 36.80 17.07 -44.38
N GLY A 470 37.52 17.19 -43.26
CA GLY A 470 38.81 17.88 -43.19
C GLY A 470 38.75 19.26 -42.52
N ASP A 471 37.56 19.83 -42.33
CA ASP A 471 37.40 21.09 -41.60
C ASP A 471 37.92 20.96 -40.15
N PRO A 472 38.40 22.06 -39.53
CA PRO A 472 38.84 22.02 -38.14
C PRO A 472 37.71 21.57 -37.19
N GLY A 473 36.47 22.02 -37.43
CA GLY A 473 35.30 21.59 -36.67
C GLY A 473 34.95 20.11 -36.87
N TRP A 474 35.10 19.60 -38.10
CA TRP A 474 34.87 18.18 -38.39
C TRP A 474 35.91 17.30 -37.72
N THR A 475 37.18 17.70 -37.82
CA THR A 475 38.31 16.96 -37.25
C THR A 475 38.21 16.88 -35.73
N GLN A 476 37.80 17.97 -35.08
CA GLN A 476 37.56 18.00 -33.64
C GLN A 476 36.42 17.06 -33.23
N LEU A 477 35.28 17.09 -33.94
CA LEU A 477 34.14 16.21 -33.66
C LEU A 477 34.49 14.75 -33.89
N GLN A 478 35.19 14.44 -34.99
CA GLN A 478 35.63 13.08 -35.31
C GLN A 478 36.57 12.54 -34.23
N GLN A 479 37.52 13.34 -33.74
CA GLN A 479 38.40 12.97 -32.64
C GLN A 479 37.60 12.69 -31.35
N GLN A 480 36.68 13.58 -30.98
CA GLN A 480 35.84 13.40 -29.79
C GLN A 480 34.98 12.12 -29.87
N VAL A 481 34.28 11.91 -30.99
CA VAL A 481 33.45 10.72 -31.20
C VAL A 481 34.30 9.45 -31.19
N SER A 482 35.49 9.48 -31.80
CA SER A 482 36.40 8.32 -31.80
C SER A 482 36.94 7.99 -30.40
N ALA A 483 37.27 9.01 -29.59
CA ALA A 483 37.70 8.83 -28.21
C ALA A 483 36.57 8.25 -27.35
N MET A 484 35.37 8.84 -27.42
CA MET A 484 34.20 8.35 -26.71
C MET A 484 33.82 6.92 -27.15
N LEU A 485 33.95 6.59 -28.43
CA LEU A 485 33.67 5.25 -28.94
C LEU A 485 34.66 4.22 -28.35
N LYS A 486 35.95 4.56 -28.30
CA LYS A 486 36.99 3.72 -27.70
C LYS A 486 36.73 3.48 -26.21
N ASP A 487 36.37 4.54 -25.48
CA ASP A 487 36.04 4.45 -24.06
C ASP A 487 34.79 3.58 -23.84
N SER A 488 33.74 3.77 -24.64
CA SER A 488 32.52 2.97 -24.56
C SER A 488 32.74 1.50 -24.92
N GLN A 489 33.64 1.20 -25.86
CA GLN A 489 34.01 -0.18 -26.21
C GLN A 489 34.82 -0.85 -25.08
N SER A 490 35.77 -0.13 -24.48
CA SER A 490 36.52 -0.60 -23.31
C SER A 490 35.59 -0.93 -22.13
N VAL A 491 34.63 -0.05 -21.82
CA VAL A 491 33.63 -0.30 -20.78
C VAL A 491 32.76 -1.52 -21.13
N LYS A 492 32.36 -1.66 -22.39
CA LYS A 492 31.59 -2.84 -22.85
C LYS A 492 32.37 -4.14 -22.70
N GLU A 493 33.68 -4.14 -22.98
CA GLU A 493 34.55 -5.31 -22.82
C GLU A 493 34.80 -5.66 -21.35
N GLN A 494 35.02 -4.66 -20.50
CA GLN A 494 35.15 -4.85 -19.05
C GLN A 494 33.88 -5.44 -18.44
N LEU A 495 32.72 -4.95 -18.88
CA LEU A 495 31.43 -5.49 -18.47
C LEU A 495 31.14 -6.85 -19.11
N GLY A 496 31.64 -7.15 -20.31
CA GLY A 496 31.39 -8.39 -21.05
C GLY A 496 32.25 -9.58 -20.61
N SER A 497 33.52 -9.33 -20.30
CA SER A 497 34.49 -10.34 -19.82
C SER A 497 34.16 -10.86 -18.42
N SER A 498 33.39 -10.11 -17.64
CA SER A 498 32.83 -10.51 -16.33
C SER A 498 31.58 -11.41 -16.48
N GLY A 499 31.61 -12.36 -17.42
CA GLY A 499 30.50 -13.27 -17.75
C GLY A 499 30.07 -14.22 -16.62
N PHE A 500 30.87 -14.37 -15.55
CA PHE A 500 30.63 -15.29 -14.43
C PHE A 500 31.07 -14.69 -13.07
N ILE A 501 30.66 -13.47 -12.70
CA ILE A 501 31.11 -12.89 -11.41
C ILE A 501 29.98 -12.18 -10.69
N LEU A 502 29.08 -13.01 -10.18
CA LEU A 502 28.55 -12.78 -8.85
C LEU A 502 29.57 -13.40 -7.88
N CYS A 503 30.28 -12.56 -7.11
CA CYS A 503 31.45 -12.98 -6.34
C CYS A 503 31.11 -14.06 -5.31
N SER A 504 31.87 -15.17 -5.31
CA SER A 504 32.07 -16.06 -4.17
C SER A 504 33.12 -15.50 -3.19
N TRP A 505 33.11 -15.94 -1.93
CA TRP A 505 34.11 -15.53 -0.90
C TRP A 505 35.56 -15.72 -1.31
N SER A 506 35.85 -16.60 -2.29
CA SER A 506 37.18 -16.77 -2.90
C SER A 506 37.73 -15.50 -3.57
N SER A 507 36.90 -14.49 -3.81
CA SER A 507 37.28 -13.18 -4.34
C SER A 507 37.90 -12.25 -3.28
N PHE A 508 37.74 -12.60 -1.99
CA PHE A 508 38.23 -11.82 -0.85
C PHE A 508 39.44 -12.47 -0.16
N THR A 509 39.72 -13.74 -0.43
CA THR A 509 40.91 -14.44 0.05
C THR A 509 42.09 -14.21 -0.89
N THR A 510 42.57 -12.97 -0.96
CA THR A 510 43.98 -12.67 -1.25
C THR A 510 44.34 -11.33 -0.61
N ARG A 511 44.78 -11.39 0.65
CA ARG A 511 46.01 -10.76 1.13
C ARG A 511 46.40 -11.35 2.47
#